data_AF-W7YCN2-F1
#
_entry.id   AF-W7YCN2-F1
#
_cell.length_a   1.000
_cell.length_b   1.000
_cell.length_c   1.000
_cell.angle_alpha   90.00
_cell.angle_beta   90.00
_cell.angle_gamma   90.00
#
_symmetry.space_group_name_H-M   'P 1'
#
loop_
_entity.id
_entity.type
_entity.pdbx_description
1 polymer ?
#
loop_
_entity_poly.entity_id
_entity_poly.type
_entity_poly.pdbx_seq_one_letter_code
_entity_poly.pdbx_strand_id
1 'polypeptide(L)'
;MTKYIYIILLVGVCSLRLDAQHPIGEAKIDSIYHTLSLEEKVRSLLVRPMIEPWTEEPDSIPKWVNMEKLLISEGKRPLMLSDMMIRSALLRGNNRDVRDRFINLLLRKRLDGAYFPMQSPYTLLFQDVDSQPIDLFLNPIGRLVVPYVDEGAGNRVFMTNLYKLPKDILSQQQLLLKERSLSSSTQHFIKGAGWRGVADVKGLSEEPTLDMLLKHGGLIYSDDAEKDFKILLRVFENRVLPQQLLEQSCKKRLLLESLLSHKPKPMVYGALNEEIDNLVRQLYEKGAVLLENKGVLPLRELEKRSVVSIHIGTDKESVFQQTLSKYCSVNHYDIEGVPDVAHVAKLRKSIAGFNTVIVGVNGDWFEDAMNASLYSFLHQISSSAELILVHFGSGNRLKDLPVGHPFKAILLSYDMNSTAQEIAAQIIFGGVGAQGILARNIDKRFAFGCGELTHKSRLGFAPSYSVAMSDTLKLIDQEVYKAIRERAIPGCQVLVAKDGDVIYNKAFGYHTYNKKTSC
;
A
#
# COMPACT_ATOMS: atom_id res chain seq x y z
N MET A 1 31.35 31.26 -11.01
CA MET A 1 30.30 32.21 -11.45
C MET A 1 29.00 31.43 -11.59
N THR A 2 28.16 31.41 -10.55
CA THR A 2 26.94 32.26 -10.35
C THR A 2 25.80 31.94 -11.34
N LYS A 3 24.75 31.24 -10.85
CA LYS A 3 23.41 31.74 -10.44
C LYS A 3 22.44 31.89 -11.63
N TYR A 4 21.39 31.06 -11.79
CA TYR A 4 20.06 31.05 -11.12
C TYR A 4 19.01 32.01 -11.74
N ILE A 5 17.79 31.46 -11.92
CA ILE A 5 16.42 32.06 -11.90
C ILE A 5 15.85 32.49 -13.27
N TYR A 6 14.86 31.82 -13.87
CA TYR A 6 13.40 31.62 -13.59
C TYR A 6 12.47 32.80 -13.98
N ILE A 7 11.29 32.42 -14.52
CA ILE A 7 9.99 33.14 -14.65
C ILE A 7 9.68 33.67 -16.07
N ILE A 8 8.51 33.50 -16.71
CA ILE A 8 7.33 32.59 -16.66
C ILE A 8 6.29 33.19 -17.65
N LEU A 9 5.35 32.36 -18.13
CA LEU A 9 4.01 32.67 -18.68
C LEU A 9 3.87 33.32 -20.07
N LEU A 10 3.37 32.53 -21.02
CA LEU A 10 2.04 32.80 -21.57
C LEU A 10 1.32 31.50 -21.98
N VAL A 11 0.08 31.46 -21.53
CA VAL A 11 -0.91 30.39 -21.52
C VAL A 11 -1.27 29.92 -22.93
N GLY A 12 -1.08 28.63 -23.17
CA GLY A 12 -1.83 27.86 -24.14
C GLY A 12 -2.25 26.56 -23.46
N VAL A 13 -3.47 26.51 -22.94
CA VAL A 13 -4.08 25.29 -22.41
C VAL A 13 -4.35 24.36 -23.59
N CYS A 14 -3.32 23.66 -24.06
CA CYS A 14 -3.50 22.39 -24.74
C CYS A 14 -3.68 21.35 -23.66
N SER A 15 -4.94 20.96 -23.45
CA SER A 15 -5.31 19.71 -22.82
C SER A 15 -4.46 18.58 -23.40
N LEU A 16 -3.44 18.15 -22.68
CA LEU A 16 -2.81 16.85 -22.85
C LEU A 16 -3.86 15.81 -22.44
N ARG A 17 -4.79 15.52 -23.35
CA ARG A 17 -5.42 14.21 -23.40
C ARG A 17 -4.27 13.25 -23.68
N LEU A 18 -3.96 12.42 -22.69
CA LEU A 18 -3.22 11.19 -22.92
C LEU A 18 -4.11 10.34 -23.84
N ASP A 19 -3.90 10.47 -25.15
CA ASP A 19 -4.38 9.51 -26.15
C ASP A 19 -3.69 8.17 -25.88
N ALA A 20 -4.22 7.42 -24.92
CA ALA A 20 -3.99 5.99 -24.84
C ALA A 20 -4.78 5.39 -26.01
N GLN A 21 -4.09 5.07 -27.11
CA GLN A 21 -4.69 4.32 -28.21
C GLN A 21 -5.23 3.00 -27.65
N HIS A 22 -6.55 2.92 -27.48
CA HIS A 22 -7.18 1.70 -27.03
C HIS A 22 -7.13 0.66 -28.16
N PRO A 23 -7.08 -0.65 -27.85
CA PRO A 23 -7.06 -1.71 -28.87
C PRO A 23 -8.30 -1.72 -29.78
N ILE A 24 -9.35 -0.96 -29.41
CA ILE A 24 -10.35 -0.46 -30.34
C ILE A 24 -10.20 1.05 -30.46
N GLY A 25 -9.99 1.55 -31.69
CA GLY A 25 -9.98 2.99 -31.95
C GLY A 25 -11.31 3.65 -31.56
N GLU A 26 -11.25 4.82 -30.92
CA GLU A 26 -12.41 5.57 -30.41
C GLU A 26 -13.53 5.72 -31.45
N ALA A 27 -13.17 5.89 -32.73
CA ALA A 27 -14.10 5.99 -33.85
C ALA A 27 -15.05 4.78 -33.98
N LYS A 28 -14.57 3.56 -33.66
CA LYS A 28 -15.39 2.34 -33.73
C LYS A 28 -16.37 2.28 -32.56
N ILE A 29 -15.97 2.69 -31.36
CA ILE A 29 -16.87 2.76 -30.19
C ILE A 29 -17.97 3.79 -30.42
N ASP A 30 -17.61 4.94 -30.99
CA ASP A 30 -18.56 6.00 -31.32
C ASP A 30 -19.61 5.53 -32.32
N SER A 31 -19.19 4.83 -33.38
CA SER A 31 -20.12 4.26 -34.36
C SER A 31 -21.13 3.29 -33.71
N ILE A 32 -20.65 2.39 -32.83
CA ILE A 32 -21.51 1.44 -32.12
C ILE A 32 -22.50 2.19 -31.22
N TYR A 33 -22.06 3.17 -30.45
CA TYR A 33 -22.93 3.94 -29.56
C TYR A 33 -24.11 4.61 -30.30
N HIS A 34 -23.87 5.14 -31.49
CA HIS A 34 -24.92 5.77 -32.29
C HIS A 34 -25.95 4.77 -32.84
N THR A 35 -25.59 3.51 -33.01
CA THR A 35 -26.52 2.44 -33.45
C THR A 35 -27.40 1.88 -32.35
N LEU A 36 -27.04 2.06 -31.08
CA LEU A 36 -27.79 1.51 -29.94
C LEU A 36 -29.10 2.26 -29.67
N SER A 37 -30.15 1.48 -29.41
CA SER A 37 -31.44 1.96 -28.89
C SER A 37 -31.30 2.55 -27.49
N LEU A 38 -32.33 3.27 -27.03
CA LEU A 38 -32.36 3.82 -25.67
C LEU A 38 -32.31 2.69 -24.62
N GLU A 39 -33.06 1.61 -24.83
CA GLU A 39 -33.06 0.45 -23.93
C GLU A 39 -31.67 -0.17 -23.81
N GLU A 40 -30.97 -0.40 -24.93
CA GLU A 40 -29.61 -0.96 -24.93
C GLU A 40 -28.61 -0.04 -24.22
N LYS A 41 -28.72 1.28 -24.43
CA LYS A 41 -27.89 2.27 -23.73
C LYS A 41 -28.12 2.21 -22.22
N VAL A 42 -29.37 2.18 -21.77
CA VAL A 42 -29.70 2.09 -20.34
C VAL A 42 -29.25 0.76 -19.74
N ARG A 43 -29.43 -0.36 -20.44
CA ARG A 43 -28.91 -1.67 -20.00
C ARG A 43 -27.40 -1.67 -19.85
N SER A 44 -26.68 -1.00 -20.74
CA SER A 44 -25.21 -0.94 -20.68
C SER A 44 -24.66 -0.25 -19.42
N LEU A 45 -25.44 0.65 -18.81
CA LEU A 45 -25.04 1.32 -17.56
C LEU A 45 -24.97 0.36 -16.37
N LEU A 46 -25.81 -0.67 -16.39
CA LEU A 46 -25.96 -1.62 -15.29
C LEU A 46 -24.87 -2.68 -15.41
N VAL A 47 -24.07 -2.77 -14.37
CA VAL A 47 -23.09 -3.82 -14.20
C VAL A 47 -23.62 -4.74 -13.11
N ARG A 48 -23.89 -5.98 -13.49
CA ARG A 48 -24.09 -7.08 -12.56
C ARG A 48 -22.83 -7.93 -12.56
N PRO A 49 -21.79 -7.52 -11.83
CA PRO A 49 -20.61 -8.36 -11.74
C PRO A 49 -21.04 -9.62 -10.98
N MET A 50 -20.78 -10.81 -11.53
CA MET A 50 -20.76 -12.03 -10.73
C MET A 50 -19.54 -11.94 -9.80
N ILE A 51 -19.61 -11.07 -8.79
CA ILE A 51 -18.66 -10.95 -7.68
C ILE A 51 -18.99 -12.09 -6.71
N GLU A 52 -18.93 -13.32 -7.20
CA GLU A 52 -19.12 -14.47 -6.34
C GLU A 52 -17.85 -14.69 -5.51
N PRO A 53 -17.98 -15.19 -4.26
CA PRO A 53 -16.83 -15.73 -3.55
C PRO A 53 -16.18 -16.79 -4.45
N TRP A 54 -14.85 -16.78 -4.54
CA TRP A 54 -14.12 -17.84 -5.25
C TRP A 54 -14.51 -19.19 -4.66
N THR A 55 -15.10 -20.06 -5.48
CA THR A 55 -15.43 -21.45 -5.15
C THR A 55 -14.45 -22.36 -5.89
N GLU A 56 -14.03 -23.45 -5.27
CA GLU A 56 -13.18 -24.49 -5.91
C GLU A 56 -13.95 -25.35 -6.92
N GLU A 57 -15.20 -24.98 -7.25
CA GLU A 57 -16.02 -25.72 -8.20
C GLU A 57 -15.55 -25.45 -9.64
N PRO A 58 -15.25 -26.50 -10.43
CA PRO A 58 -14.60 -26.38 -11.74
C PRO A 58 -15.47 -25.71 -12.83
N ASP A 59 -16.78 -25.57 -12.64
CA ASP A 59 -17.72 -25.25 -13.73
C ASP A 59 -18.28 -23.81 -13.72
N SER A 60 -17.92 -22.98 -12.73
CA SER A 60 -18.33 -21.57 -12.65
C SER A 60 -17.10 -20.68 -12.43
N ILE A 61 -16.46 -20.23 -13.50
CA ILE A 61 -15.37 -19.24 -13.36
C ILE A 61 -16.03 -17.86 -13.22
N PRO A 62 -15.98 -17.20 -12.05
CA PRO A 62 -16.53 -15.86 -11.91
C PRO A 62 -15.79 -14.91 -12.85
N LYS A 63 -16.54 -14.05 -13.56
CA LYS A 63 -15.94 -13.04 -14.46
C LYS A 63 -15.05 -12.08 -13.67
N TRP A 64 -15.52 -11.63 -12.50
CA TRP A 64 -14.82 -10.67 -11.65
C TRP A 64 -14.64 -11.24 -10.26
N VAL A 65 -13.44 -11.13 -9.69
CA VAL A 65 -13.19 -11.54 -8.30
C VAL A 65 -13.01 -10.34 -7.40
N ASN A 66 -13.67 -10.37 -6.23
CA ASN A 66 -13.35 -9.44 -5.15
C ASN A 66 -11.94 -9.74 -4.64
N MET A 67 -11.03 -8.76 -4.76
CA MET A 67 -9.63 -8.94 -4.38
C MET A 67 -9.45 -9.39 -2.93
N GLU A 68 -10.26 -8.89 -2.00
CA GLU A 68 -10.15 -9.24 -0.58
C GLU A 68 -10.36 -10.73 -0.35
N LYS A 69 -11.13 -11.40 -1.22
CA LYS A 69 -11.36 -12.85 -1.17
C LYS A 69 -10.29 -13.64 -1.91
N LEU A 70 -9.67 -13.08 -2.95
CA LEU A 70 -8.64 -13.75 -3.77
C LEU A 70 -7.40 -14.11 -2.95
N LEU A 71 -7.07 -13.32 -1.92
CA LEU A 71 -5.91 -13.55 -1.06
C LEU A 71 -6.18 -14.52 0.11
N ILE A 72 -7.45 -14.92 0.32
CA ILE A 72 -7.87 -15.81 1.43
C ILE A 72 -7.89 -17.28 0.98
N SER A 73 -7.95 -17.56 -0.32
CA SER A 73 -8.43 -18.85 -0.83
C SER A 73 -7.36 -19.92 -1.09
N GLU A 74 -6.08 -19.67 -0.82
CA GLU A 74 -4.99 -20.66 -1.07
C GLU A 74 -4.63 -21.53 0.16
N GLY A 75 -5.51 -21.67 1.15
CA GLY A 75 -5.28 -22.53 2.33
C GLY A 75 -4.15 -22.05 3.27
N LYS A 76 -3.33 -21.09 2.84
CA LYS A 76 -2.50 -20.26 3.71
C LYS A 76 -3.42 -19.19 4.28
N ARG A 77 -3.42 -19.04 5.62
CA ARG A 77 -4.11 -17.91 6.29
C ARG A 77 -3.80 -16.63 5.52
N PRO A 78 -4.76 -15.68 5.37
CA PRO A 78 -4.42 -14.38 4.82
C PRO A 78 -3.19 -13.89 5.57
N LEU A 79 -2.15 -13.51 4.83
CA LEU A 79 -1.13 -12.62 5.39
C LEU A 79 -1.95 -11.46 5.97
N MET A 80 -2.11 -11.43 7.30
CA MET A 80 -2.83 -10.39 7.99
C MET A 80 -1.96 -9.15 7.91
N LEU A 81 -1.91 -8.57 6.72
CA LEU A 81 -1.33 -7.29 6.42
C LEU A 81 -2.32 -6.26 6.93
N SER A 82 -1.84 -5.36 7.77
CA SER A 82 -2.65 -4.23 8.20
C SER A 82 -3.14 -3.43 6.97
N ASP A 83 -4.45 -3.21 6.85
CA ASP A 83 -5.03 -2.32 5.83
C ASP A 83 -4.35 -0.94 5.86
N MET A 84 -4.07 -0.43 7.06
CA MET A 84 -3.37 0.85 7.24
C MET A 84 -1.93 0.80 6.72
N MET A 85 -1.25 -0.33 6.86
CA MET A 85 0.10 -0.53 6.32
C MET A 85 0.08 -0.50 4.79
N ILE A 86 -0.85 -1.23 4.16
CA ILE A 86 -0.99 -1.24 2.70
C ILE A 86 -1.35 0.17 2.20
N ARG A 87 -2.29 0.87 2.86
CA ARG A 87 -2.59 2.27 2.49
C ARG A 87 -1.36 3.15 2.59
N SER A 88 -0.64 3.09 3.71
CA SER A 88 0.59 3.85 3.93
C SER A 88 1.59 3.63 2.81
N ALA A 89 1.81 2.36 2.43
CA ALA A 89 2.74 1.97 1.38
C ALA A 89 2.40 2.57 0.01
N LEU A 90 1.11 2.81 -0.24
CA LEU A 90 0.59 3.24 -1.53
C LEU A 90 0.32 4.75 -1.59
N LEU A 91 0.32 5.47 -0.46
CA LEU A 91 0.07 6.90 -0.41
C LEU A 91 1.22 7.77 -0.95
N ARG A 92 2.46 7.26 -0.97
CA ARG A 92 3.65 8.03 -1.40
C ARG A 92 4.38 7.36 -2.56
N GLY A 93 4.75 8.17 -3.55
CA GLY A 93 5.69 7.80 -4.60
C GLY A 93 5.05 7.13 -5.81
N ASN A 94 5.88 6.72 -6.76
CA ASN A 94 5.44 6.04 -7.97
C ASN A 94 5.25 4.54 -7.66
N ASN A 95 4.01 4.07 -7.77
CA ASN A 95 3.65 2.67 -7.52
C ASN A 95 3.67 1.80 -8.77
N ARG A 96 4.21 2.28 -9.91
CA ARG A 96 4.23 1.56 -11.18
C ARG A 96 4.79 0.14 -11.08
N ASP A 97 5.94 -0.08 -10.45
CA ASP A 97 6.52 -1.43 -10.31
C ASP A 97 5.60 -2.37 -9.48
N VAL A 98 5.11 -1.89 -8.34
CA VAL A 98 4.18 -2.63 -7.47
C VAL A 98 2.89 -2.96 -8.23
N ARG A 99 2.37 -1.99 -8.99
CA ARG A 99 1.18 -2.11 -9.83
C ARG A 99 1.40 -3.13 -10.95
N ASP A 100 2.51 -3.06 -11.67
CA ASP A 100 2.82 -3.92 -12.81
C ASP A 100 3.00 -5.38 -12.36
N ARG A 101 3.66 -5.61 -11.21
CA ARG A 101 3.74 -6.93 -10.58
C ARG A 101 2.37 -7.44 -10.13
N PHE A 102 1.56 -6.57 -9.55
CA PHE A 102 0.22 -6.91 -9.10
C PHE A 102 -0.72 -7.26 -10.27
N ILE A 103 -0.64 -6.52 -11.37
CA ILE A 103 -1.34 -6.84 -12.62
C ILE A 103 -0.94 -8.24 -13.10
N ASN A 104 0.35 -8.55 -13.08
CA ASN A 104 0.81 -9.87 -13.49
C ASN A 104 0.27 -10.99 -12.59
N LEU A 105 0.18 -10.77 -11.28
CA LEU A 105 -0.45 -11.71 -10.35
C LEU A 105 -1.92 -11.97 -10.72
N LEU A 106 -2.70 -10.92 -11.03
CA LEU A 106 -4.10 -11.04 -11.43
C LEU A 106 -4.27 -11.88 -12.71
N LEU A 107 -3.38 -11.68 -13.69
CA LEU A 107 -3.43 -12.38 -14.97
C LEU A 107 -3.20 -13.89 -14.87
N ARG A 108 -2.52 -14.37 -13.83
CA ARG A 108 -2.29 -15.81 -13.62
C ARG A 108 -3.57 -16.58 -13.31
N LYS A 109 -4.54 -15.94 -12.66
CA LYS A 109 -5.79 -16.59 -12.21
C LYS A 109 -6.86 -16.71 -13.30
N ARG A 110 -6.56 -16.33 -14.56
CA ARG A 110 -7.45 -16.42 -15.75
C ARG A 110 -8.80 -15.67 -15.66
N LEU A 111 -8.88 -14.62 -14.85
CA LEU A 111 -10.12 -13.83 -14.64
C LEU A 111 -10.38 -12.81 -15.77
N ASP A 112 -11.59 -12.25 -15.87
CA ASP A 112 -11.90 -11.10 -16.76
C ASP A 112 -11.39 -9.77 -16.18
N GLY A 113 -11.21 -9.73 -14.85
CA GLY A 113 -10.58 -8.63 -14.13
C GLY A 113 -10.84 -8.74 -12.63
N ALA A 114 -10.55 -7.66 -11.89
CA ALA A 114 -10.71 -7.62 -10.43
C ALA A 114 -11.62 -6.46 -9.99
N TYR A 115 -12.35 -6.69 -8.91
CA TYR A 115 -13.13 -5.69 -8.20
C TYR A 115 -12.46 -5.35 -6.87
N PHE A 116 -12.31 -4.05 -6.61
CA PHE A 116 -11.83 -3.53 -5.33
C PHE A 116 -12.90 -2.61 -4.74
N PRO A 117 -13.35 -2.82 -3.50
CA PRO A 117 -14.15 -1.81 -2.79
C PRO A 117 -13.40 -0.47 -2.74
N MET A 118 -14.09 0.67 -2.76
CA MET A 118 -13.39 1.97 -2.72
C MET A 118 -12.68 2.23 -1.40
N GLN A 119 -13.16 1.60 -0.32
CA GLN A 119 -12.48 1.57 0.96
C GLN A 119 -11.36 0.52 0.99
N SER A 120 -10.99 -0.12 -0.11
CA SER A 120 -9.90 -1.10 -0.14
C SER A 120 -8.56 -0.37 -0.34
N PRO A 121 -7.47 -0.82 0.29
CA PRO A 121 -6.17 -0.15 0.19
C PRO A 121 -5.60 -0.25 -1.23
N TYR A 122 -5.94 -1.33 -1.94
CA TYR A 122 -5.55 -1.59 -3.33
C TYR A 122 -6.08 -0.56 -4.32
N THR A 123 -7.09 0.24 -3.96
CA THR A 123 -7.58 1.33 -4.81
C THR A 123 -6.49 2.37 -5.11
N LEU A 124 -5.53 2.53 -4.20
CA LEU A 124 -4.40 3.43 -4.31
C LEU A 124 -3.32 2.92 -5.28
N LEU A 125 -3.24 1.61 -5.54
CA LEU A 125 -2.27 1.03 -6.50
C LEU A 125 -2.41 1.63 -7.90
N PHE A 126 -3.63 2.00 -8.26
CA PHE A 126 -3.99 2.49 -9.58
C PHE A 126 -4.46 3.94 -9.56
N GLN A 127 -4.15 4.69 -8.49
CA GLN A 127 -4.27 6.14 -8.56
C GLN A 127 -3.11 6.69 -9.40
N ASP A 128 -3.45 7.30 -10.52
CA ASP A 128 -2.47 8.06 -11.30
C ASP A 128 -2.08 9.34 -10.55
N VAL A 129 -0.89 9.88 -10.85
CA VAL A 129 -0.38 11.14 -10.28
C VAL A 129 -1.33 12.32 -10.57
N ASP A 130 -2.14 12.19 -11.62
CA ASP A 130 -3.11 13.20 -12.08
C ASP A 130 -4.55 12.96 -11.59
N SER A 131 -4.76 12.03 -10.64
CA SER A 131 -6.11 11.77 -10.11
C SER A 131 -6.71 13.02 -9.46
N GLN A 132 -7.93 13.35 -9.87
CA GLN A 132 -8.58 14.57 -9.41
C GLN A 132 -9.28 14.28 -8.08
N PRO A 133 -9.26 15.19 -7.08
CA PRO A 133 -9.96 15.00 -5.81
C PRO A 133 -11.45 14.65 -5.95
N ILE A 134 -12.07 15.03 -7.08
CA ILE A 134 -13.46 14.64 -7.39
C ILE A 134 -13.65 13.12 -7.58
N ASP A 135 -12.64 12.39 -8.04
CA ASP A 135 -12.74 10.94 -8.25
C ASP A 135 -12.98 10.17 -6.94
N LEU A 136 -12.65 10.80 -5.80
CA LEU A 136 -12.92 10.31 -4.45
C LEU A 136 -14.21 10.91 -3.85
N PHE A 137 -14.63 12.09 -4.33
CA PHE A 137 -15.83 12.78 -3.85
C PHE A 137 -17.13 12.11 -4.31
N LEU A 138 -17.14 11.46 -5.47
CA LEU A 138 -18.33 10.80 -6.02
C LEU A 138 -18.78 9.55 -5.24
N ASN A 139 -18.19 9.29 -4.08
CA ASN A 139 -18.46 8.14 -3.20
C ASN A 139 -18.70 6.80 -3.95
N PRO A 140 -17.77 6.38 -4.84
CA PRO A 140 -17.90 5.10 -5.51
C PRO A 140 -17.93 3.95 -4.49
N ILE A 141 -18.65 2.88 -4.79
CA ILE A 141 -18.66 1.68 -3.94
C ILE A 141 -17.45 0.80 -4.20
N GLY A 142 -16.89 0.87 -5.42
CA GLY A 142 -15.70 0.13 -5.81
C GLY A 142 -15.20 0.48 -7.20
N ARG A 143 -14.12 -0.18 -7.61
CA ARG A 143 -13.44 0.02 -8.89
C ARG A 143 -13.24 -1.33 -9.57
N LEU A 144 -13.61 -1.42 -10.83
CA LEU A 144 -13.24 -2.53 -11.72
C LEU A 144 -11.93 -2.20 -12.42
N VAL A 145 -11.10 -3.23 -12.53
CA VAL A 145 -9.78 -3.14 -13.14
C VAL A 145 -9.63 -4.28 -14.13
N VAL A 146 -9.33 -3.94 -15.38
CA VAL A 146 -9.11 -4.90 -16.47
C VAL A 146 -7.72 -4.70 -17.06
N PRO A 147 -6.85 -5.71 -16.97
CA PRO A 147 -5.59 -5.70 -17.71
C PRO A 147 -5.83 -5.96 -19.21
N TYR A 148 -5.13 -5.23 -20.08
CA TYR A 148 -5.19 -5.38 -21.54
C TYR A 148 -3.81 -5.19 -22.19
N VAL A 149 -3.65 -5.63 -23.44
CA VAL A 149 -2.45 -5.35 -24.25
C VAL A 149 -2.69 -4.13 -25.12
N ASP A 150 -1.76 -3.18 -25.09
CA ASP A 150 -1.72 -2.05 -26.01
C ASP A 150 -0.61 -2.26 -27.05
N GLU A 151 -0.95 -2.04 -28.32
CA GLU A 151 -0.04 -2.21 -29.45
C GLU A 151 1.04 -1.12 -29.40
N GLY A 152 2.24 -1.49 -28.92
CA GLY A 152 3.40 -0.60 -28.82
C GLY A 152 3.76 -0.16 -27.40
N ALA A 153 2.87 -0.33 -26.41
CA ALA A 153 3.11 0.06 -25.01
C ALA A 153 3.11 -1.11 -24.01
N GLY A 154 2.76 -2.33 -24.43
CA GLY A 154 2.78 -3.53 -23.59
C GLY A 154 1.52 -3.70 -22.73
N ASN A 155 1.66 -4.34 -21.57
CA ASN A 155 0.53 -4.57 -20.65
C ASN A 155 0.06 -3.25 -20.02
N ARG A 156 -1.21 -2.91 -20.16
CA ARG A 156 -1.87 -1.74 -19.57
C ARG A 156 -3.07 -2.15 -18.74
N VAL A 157 -3.67 -1.17 -18.07
CA VAL A 157 -4.84 -1.36 -17.22
C VAL A 157 -5.91 -0.35 -17.57
N PHE A 158 -7.12 -0.87 -17.72
CA PHE A 158 -8.34 -0.09 -17.83
C PHE A 158 -9.05 -0.09 -16.48
N MET A 159 -9.60 1.07 -16.11
CA MET A 159 -10.29 1.26 -14.84
C MET A 159 -11.64 1.90 -15.01
N THR A 160 -12.60 1.47 -14.18
CA THR A 160 -13.88 2.17 -14.07
C THR A 160 -14.44 2.08 -12.66
N ASN A 161 -15.01 3.18 -12.18
CA ASN A 161 -15.66 3.26 -10.87
C ASN A 161 -17.10 2.73 -10.97
N LEU A 162 -17.52 1.99 -9.94
CA LEU A 162 -18.87 1.50 -9.75
C LEU A 162 -19.56 2.30 -8.65
N TYR A 163 -20.84 2.59 -8.85
CA TYR A 163 -21.69 3.34 -7.93
C TYR A 163 -22.98 2.58 -7.64
N LYS A 164 -23.60 2.81 -6.48
CA LYS A 164 -24.98 2.38 -6.25
C LYS A 164 -25.94 3.35 -6.93
N LEU A 165 -27.08 2.84 -7.37
CA LEU A 165 -28.16 3.68 -7.85
C LEU A 165 -28.65 4.60 -6.72
N PRO A 166 -28.69 5.93 -6.91
CA PRO A 166 -29.24 6.84 -5.91
C PRO A 166 -30.71 6.52 -5.62
N LYS A 167 -31.12 6.55 -4.34
CA LYS A 167 -32.48 6.14 -3.93
C LYS A 167 -33.57 7.15 -4.30
N ASP A 168 -33.18 8.41 -4.53
CA ASP A 168 -34.07 9.58 -4.60
C ASP A 168 -33.85 10.43 -5.87
N ILE A 169 -33.74 9.77 -7.02
CA ILE A 169 -33.39 10.42 -8.31
C ILE A 169 -34.34 11.59 -8.65
N LEU A 170 -35.65 11.42 -8.43
CA LEU A 170 -36.66 12.41 -8.82
C LEU A 170 -36.67 13.64 -7.89
N SER A 171 -36.53 13.44 -6.57
CA SER A 171 -36.51 14.54 -5.60
C SER A 171 -35.18 15.31 -5.65
N GLN A 172 -34.05 14.63 -5.89
CA GLN A 172 -32.76 15.28 -6.13
C GLN A 172 -32.76 16.18 -7.39
N GLN A 173 -33.42 15.76 -8.46
CA GLN A 173 -33.53 16.58 -9.68
C GLN A 173 -34.42 17.82 -9.47
N GLN A 174 -35.49 17.72 -8.68
CA GLN A 174 -36.32 18.89 -8.34
C GLN A 174 -35.57 19.91 -7.48
N LEU A 175 -34.71 19.47 -6.56
CA LEU A 175 -33.82 20.33 -5.78
C LEU A 175 -32.78 21.02 -6.67
N LEU A 176 -32.12 20.27 -7.57
CA LEU A 176 -31.14 20.80 -8.53
C LEU A 176 -31.76 21.83 -9.52
N LEU A 177 -33.00 21.63 -9.96
CA LEU A 177 -33.70 22.59 -10.82
C LEU A 177 -34.04 23.88 -10.07
N LYS A 178 -34.35 23.80 -8.76
CA LYS A 178 -34.48 24.98 -7.88
C LYS A 178 -33.14 25.67 -7.66
N GLU A 179 -32.06 24.93 -7.44
CA GLU A 179 -30.72 25.49 -7.17
C GLU A 179 -29.98 25.97 -8.43
N ARG A 180 -30.32 25.50 -9.63
CA ARG A 180 -29.80 26.07 -10.89
C ARG A 180 -30.21 27.53 -11.10
N SER A 181 -31.21 28.03 -10.36
CA SER A 181 -31.52 29.47 -10.27
C SER A 181 -30.53 30.25 -9.38
N LEU A 182 -29.69 29.55 -8.61
CA LEU A 182 -28.64 30.08 -7.74
C LEU A 182 -27.26 29.47 -8.08
N SER A 183 -26.55 30.21 -8.92
CA SER A 183 -25.09 30.18 -9.15
C SER A 183 -24.52 29.20 -10.20
N SER A 184 -23.88 29.79 -11.22
CA SER A 184 -23.07 29.15 -12.27
C SER A 184 -21.64 28.78 -11.81
N SER A 185 -21.29 29.12 -10.57
CA SER A 185 -19.94 28.99 -10.01
C SER A 185 -19.52 27.55 -9.67
N THR A 186 -20.46 26.67 -9.32
CA THR A 186 -20.15 25.31 -8.84
C THR A 186 -19.63 24.38 -9.95
N GLN A 187 -20.09 24.57 -11.20
CA GLN A 187 -19.70 23.71 -12.33
C GLN A 187 -18.28 24.01 -12.86
N HIS A 188 -17.78 25.23 -12.70
CA HIS A 188 -16.38 25.57 -13.04
C HIS A 188 -15.40 25.21 -11.92
N PHE A 189 -15.83 25.26 -10.65
CA PHE A 189 -14.97 24.95 -9.50
C PHE A 189 -14.49 23.49 -9.50
N ILE A 190 -15.35 22.57 -9.94
CA ILE A 190 -15.09 21.12 -9.93
C ILE A 190 -13.97 20.68 -10.89
N LYS A 191 -13.80 21.35 -12.04
CA LYS A 191 -12.84 20.94 -13.08
C LYS A 191 -11.37 21.30 -12.76
N GLY A 192 -11.12 22.04 -11.68
CA GLY A 192 -9.78 22.51 -11.32
C GLY A 192 -9.49 22.59 -9.82
N ALA A 193 -10.36 22.04 -8.96
CA ALA A 193 -10.16 22.12 -7.51
C ALA A 193 -9.05 21.18 -7.03
N GLY A 194 -8.01 21.75 -6.42
CA GLY A 194 -7.12 20.99 -5.54
C GLY A 194 -7.86 20.52 -4.28
N TRP A 195 -7.24 19.63 -3.50
CA TRP A 195 -7.82 18.99 -2.31
C TRP A 195 -8.48 19.94 -1.28
N ARG A 196 -8.13 21.24 -1.28
CA ARG A 196 -8.73 22.26 -0.40
C ARG A 196 -10.07 22.81 -0.91
N GLY A 197 -10.31 22.87 -2.23
CA GLY A 197 -11.52 23.45 -2.81
C GLY A 197 -12.73 22.52 -2.85
N VAL A 198 -12.51 21.21 -2.67
CA VAL A 198 -13.59 20.21 -2.64
C VAL A 198 -14.30 20.17 -1.28
N ALA A 199 -13.65 20.63 -0.21
CA ALA A 199 -14.25 20.68 1.13
C ALA A 199 -15.40 21.71 1.23
N ASP A 200 -15.38 22.77 0.42
CA ASP A 200 -16.41 23.83 0.39
C ASP A 200 -17.68 23.40 -0.39
N VAL A 201 -17.63 22.28 -1.11
CA VAL A 201 -18.78 21.68 -1.84
C VAL A 201 -19.74 20.92 -0.90
N LYS A 202 -19.37 20.79 0.39
CA LYS A 202 -20.16 20.10 1.45
C LYS A 202 -21.59 20.64 1.66
N GLY A 203 -21.97 21.76 1.04
CA GLY A 203 -23.31 22.33 1.15
C GLY A 203 -24.39 21.64 0.29
N LEU A 204 -24.03 20.75 -0.64
CA LEU A 204 -24.97 20.17 -1.62
C LEU A 204 -24.96 18.63 -1.54
N SER A 205 -25.94 18.07 -0.81
CA SER A 205 -26.26 16.64 -0.67
C SER A 205 -25.11 15.69 -0.29
N GLU A 206 -25.28 14.93 0.79
CA GLU A 206 -24.31 13.90 1.21
C GLU A 206 -24.10 12.77 0.17
N GLU A 207 -24.96 12.67 -0.86
CA GLU A 207 -24.88 11.66 -1.91
C GLU A 207 -24.82 12.26 -3.33
N PRO A 208 -23.96 11.73 -4.23
CA PRO A 208 -23.85 12.20 -5.61
C PRO A 208 -25.13 11.92 -6.41
N THR A 209 -25.55 12.89 -7.22
CA THR A 209 -26.73 12.73 -8.09
C THR A 209 -26.40 11.89 -9.33
N LEU A 210 -27.43 11.24 -9.90
CA LEU A 210 -27.27 10.42 -11.11
C LEU A 210 -26.67 11.17 -12.31
N ASP A 211 -27.01 12.45 -12.49
CA ASP A 211 -26.42 13.31 -13.54
C ASP A 211 -24.89 13.43 -13.37
N MET A 212 -24.43 13.69 -12.14
CA MET A 212 -23.02 13.81 -11.83
C MET A 212 -22.27 12.50 -12.09
N LEU A 213 -22.83 11.36 -11.65
CA LEU A 213 -22.24 10.05 -11.87
C LEU A 213 -22.06 9.74 -13.37
N LEU A 214 -23.10 9.97 -14.18
CA LEU A 214 -23.08 9.68 -15.61
C LEU A 214 -22.15 10.62 -16.40
N LYS A 215 -22.07 11.90 -16.01
CA LYS A 215 -21.11 12.89 -16.56
C LYS A 215 -19.64 12.57 -16.33
N HIS A 216 -19.34 11.68 -15.40
CA HIS A 216 -17.99 11.21 -15.11
C HIS A 216 -17.78 9.77 -15.62
N GLY A 217 -18.70 9.26 -16.44
CA GLY A 217 -18.62 7.90 -16.98
C GLY A 217 -18.74 6.82 -15.89
N GLY A 218 -19.53 7.08 -14.84
CA GLY A 218 -19.79 6.11 -13.79
C GLY A 218 -20.69 4.98 -14.27
N LEU A 219 -20.41 3.76 -13.80
CA LEU A 219 -21.25 2.59 -14.03
C LEU A 219 -22.02 2.24 -12.76
N ILE A 220 -23.23 1.69 -12.91
CA ILE A 220 -24.14 1.42 -11.80
C ILE A 220 -24.07 -0.06 -11.46
N TYR A 221 -23.63 -0.37 -10.25
CA TYR A 221 -23.74 -1.70 -9.67
C TYR A 221 -25.18 -1.93 -9.23
N SER A 222 -25.75 -3.07 -9.63
CA SER A 222 -27.14 -3.41 -9.33
C SER A 222 -27.27 -4.86 -8.84
N ASP A 223 -27.87 -5.01 -7.65
CA ASP A 223 -28.24 -6.31 -7.08
C ASP A 223 -29.48 -6.89 -7.81
N ASP A 224 -30.37 -6.02 -8.31
CA ASP A 224 -31.58 -6.35 -9.07
C ASP A 224 -31.62 -5.53 -10.38
N ALA A 225 -30.94 -6.05 -11.40
CA ALA A 225 -30.75 -5.37 -12.67
C ALA A 225 -32.06 -5.04 -13.39
N GLU A 226 -33.09 -5.88 -13.27
CA GLU A 226 -34.38 -5.65 -13.93
C GLU A 226 -35.16 -4.51 -13.28
N LYS A 227 -35.13 -4.42 -11.94
CA LYS A 227 -35.74 -3.32 -11.22
C LYS A 227 -35.06 -2.00 -11.55
N ASP A 228 -33.74 -1.95 -11.45
CA ASP A 228 -32.96 -0.73 -11.67
C ASP A 228 -33.01 -0.29 -13.15
N PHE A 229 -33.06 -1.23 -14.09
CA PHE A 229 -33.28 -0.96 -15.51
C PHE A 229 -34.59 -0.21 -15.74
N LYS A 230 -35.71 -0.69 -15.16
CA LYS A 230 -37.02 -0.05 -15.29
C LYS A 230 -37.04 1.35 -14.69
N ILE A 231 -36.32 1.58 -13.59
CA ILE A 231 -36.21 2.91 -12.97
C ILE A 231 -35.46 3.86 -13.90
N LEU A 232 -34.27 3.45 -14.38
CA LEU A 232 -33.47 4.28 -15.27
C LEU A 232 -34.18 4.56 -16.60
N LEU A 233 -34.82 3.54 -17.20
CA LEU A 233 -35.54 3.70 -18.46
C LEU A 233 -36.62 4.78 -18.34
N ARG A 234 -37.43 4.75 -17.27
CA ARG A 234 -38.44 5.79 -17.00
C ARG A 234 -37.84 7.18 -16.86
N VAL A 235 -36.66 7.33 -16.25
CA VAL A 235 -36.00 8.63 -16.08
C VAL A 235 -35.65 9.26 -17.43
N PHE A 236 -35.20 8.46 -18.40
CA PHE A 236 -34.84 8.95 -19.74
C PHE A 236 -36.04 9.07 -20.68
N GLU A 237 -36.98 8.12 -20.65
CA GLU A 237 -38.22 8.17 -21.46
C GLU A 237 -39.06 9.40 -21.12
N ASN A 238 -39.21 9.69 -19.82
CA ASN A 238 -39.94 10.87 -19.35
C ASN A 238 -39.11 12.16 -19.44
N ARG A 239 -37.91 12.12 -20.03
CA ARG A 239 -37.01 13.27 -20.21
C ARG A 239 -36.64 14.01 -18.92
N VAL A 240 -36.66 13.31 -17.78
CA VAL A 240 -36.17 13.85 -16.50
C VAL A 240 -34.67 14.13 -16.61
N LEU A 241 -33.94 13.28 -17.33
CA LEU A 241 -32.55 13.48 -17.70
C LEU A 241 -32.38 13.37 -19.23
N PRO A 242 -31.49 14.18 -19.84
CA PRO A 242 -31.22 14.10 -21.27
C PRO A 242 -30.38 12.87 -21.62
N GLN A 243 -30.69 12.25 -22.76
CA GLN A 243 -30.01 11.05 -23.25
C GLN A 243 -28.49 11.24 -23.45
N GLN A 244 -28.04 12.47 -23.71
CA GLN A 244 -26.62 12.81 -23.87
C GLN A 244 -25.77 12.43 -22.65
N LEU A 245 -26.36 12.38 -21.45
CA LEU A 245 -25.65 11.95 -20.24
C LEU A 245 -25.24 10.48 -20.28
N LEU A 246 -25.93 9.64 -21.06
CA LEU A 246 -25.61 8.23 -21.21
C LEU A 246 -24.30 8.01 -21.97
N GLU A 247 -23.89 8.96 -22.80
CA GLU A 247 -22.83 8.77 -23.78
C GLU A 247 -21.51 8.29 -23.17
N GLN A 248 -20.99 9.01 -22.17
CA GLN A 248 -19.71 8.68 -21.57
C GLN A 248 -19.73 7.31 -20.88
N SER A 249 -20.75 7.04 -20.07
CA SER A 249 -20.88 5.75 -19.38
C SER A 249 -21.09 4.59 -20.36
N CYS A 250 -21.88 4.76 -21.42
CA CYS A 250 -22.07 3.73 -22.45
C CYS A 250 -20.78 3.45 -23.22
N LYS A 251 -20.09 4.49 -23.70
CA LYS A 251 -18.81 4.33 -24.41
C LYS A 251 -17.77 3.63 -23.54
N LYS A 252 -17.69 3.99 -22.25
CA LYS A 252 -16.81 3.34 -21.27
C LYS A 252 -17.17 1.86 -21.06
N ARG A 253 -18.46 1.52 -21.06
CA ARG A 253 -18.93 0.12 -20.99
C ARG A 253 -18.59 -0.68 -22.24
N LEU A 254 -18.76 -0.10 -23.42
CA LEU A 254 -18.42 -0.73 -24.71
C LEU A 254 -16.92 -0.99 -24.82
N LEU A 255 -16.11 -0.01 -24.40
CA LEU A 255 -14.66 -0.17 -24.31
C LEU A 255 -14.30 -1.33 -23.36
N LEU A 256 -14.87 -1.35 -22.15
CA LEU A 256 -14.68 -2.44 -21.20
C LEU A 256 -14.95 -3.81 -21.84
N GLU A 257 -16.10 -3.96 -22.52
CA GLU A 257 -16.53 -5.19 -23.18
C GLU A 257 -15.56 -5.67 -24.25
N SER A 258 -15.03 -4.73 -25.04
CA SER A 258 -13.99 -5.01 -26.02
C SER A 258 -12.70 -5.52 -25.38
N LEU A 259 -12.26 -4.92 -24.27
CA LEU A 259 -10.98 -5.26 -23.63
C LEU A 259 -11.02 -6.68 -23.07
N LEU A 260 -12.17 -7.12 -22.58
CA LEU A 260 -12.39 -8.49 -22.13
C LEU A 260 -12.15 -9.54 -23.22
N SER A 261 -12.31 -9.15 -24.48
CA SER A 261 -12.11 -10.04 -25.64
C SER A 261 -10.62 -10.22 -26.01
N HIS A 262 -9.73 -9.34 -25.55
CA HIS A 262 -8.31 -9.30 -25.91
C HIS A 262 -7.41 -9.29 -24.66
N LYS A 263 -7.40 -10.41 -23.94
CA LYS A 263 -6.64 -10.53 -22.68
C LYS A 263 -5.14 -10.67 -22.92
N PRO A 264 -4.29 -10.01 -22.09
CA PRO A 264 -2.85 -10.22 -22.14
C PRO A 264 -2.50 -11.62 -21.64
N LYS A 265 -1.41 -12.18 -22.19
CA LYS A 265 -0.83 -13.42 -21.65
C LYS A 265 -0.07 -13.12 -20.36
N PRO A 266 -0.26 -13.90 -19.28
CA PRO A 266 0.51 -13.71 -18.06
C PRO A 266 2.01 -13.87 -18.35
N MET A 267 2.83 -12.98 -17.80
CA MET A 267 4.27 -13.17 -17.85
C MET A 267 4.67 -14.20 -16.78
N VAL A 268 5.36 -15.25 -17.23
CA VAL A 268 5.87 -16.29 -16.35
C VAL A 268 7.15 -15.77 -15.71
N TYR A 269 7.10 -15.43 -14.43
CA TYR A 269 8.29 -15.23 -13.60
C TYR A 269 8.17 -16.19 -12.41
N GLY A 270 9.13 -17.11 -12.26
CA GLY A 270 9.36 -17.93 -11.07
C GLY A 270 8.15 -18.63 -10.41
N ALA A 271 8.39 -19.16 -9.21
CA ALA A 271 7.38 -19.81 -8.37
C ALA A 271 6.47 -18.75 -7.71
N LEU A 272 5.15 -18.94 -7.80
CA LEU A 272 4.10 -18.02 -7.30
C LEU A 272 4.35 -17.47 -5.89
N ASN A 273 4.88 -18.30 -4.99
CA ASN A 273 5.15 -17.91 -3.60
C ASN A 273 6.22 -16.80 -3.51
N GLU A 274 7.26 -16.85 -4.34
CA GLU A 274 8.37 -15.88 -4.29
C GLU A 274 7.93 -14.49 -4.72
N GLU A 275 7.04 -14.40 -5.71
CA GLU A 275 6.49 -13.11 -6.15
C GLU A 275 5.62 -12.47 -5.06
N ILE A 276 4.78 -13.28 -4.40
CA ILE A 276 3.91 -12.81 -3.32
C ILE A 276 4.77 -12.34 -2.15
N ASP A 277 5.76 -13.12 -1.74
CA ASP A 277 6.66 -12.76 -0.63
C ASP A 277 7.44 -11.47 -0.92
N ASN A 278 7.91 -11.31 -2.16
CA ASN A 278 8.58 -10.07 -2.59
C ASN A 278 7.63 -8.86 -2.59
N LEU A 279 6.39 -9.02 -3.09
CA LEU A 279 5.39 -7.95 -3.07
C LEU A 279 5.03 -7.54 -1.64
N VAL A 280 4.78 -8.52 -0.77
CA VAL A 280 4.47 -8.31 0.66
C VAL A 280 5.61 -7.55 1.33
N ARG A 281 6.85 -7.96 1.08
CA ARG A 281 8.03 -7.28 1.62
C ARG A 281 8.11 -5.83 1.15
N GLN A 282 7.93 -5.57 -0.14
CA GLN A 282 7.91 -4.21 -0.69
C GLN A 282 6.83 -3.33 -0.05
N LEU A 283 5.66 -3.90 0.26
CA LEU A 283 4.61 -3.20 1.00
C LEU A 283 5.08 -2.81 2.40
N TYR A 284 5.77 -3.68 3.14
CA TYR A 284 6.35 -3.32 4.44
C TYR A 284 7.43 -2.24 4.34
N GLU A 285 8.34 -2.36 3.38
CA GLU A 285 9.42 -1.37 3.14
C GLU A 285 8.85 0.03 2.88
N LYS A 286 7.76 0.11 2.11
CA LYS A 286 7.06 1.37 1.83
C LYS A 286 6.09 1.79 2.93
N GLY A 287 5.51 0.85 3.66
CA GLY A 287 4.36 1.06 4.54
C GLY A 287 4.72 1.46 5.97
N ALA A 288 5.91 1.12 6.46
CA ALA A 288 6.36 1.55 7.78
C ALA A 288 6.51 3.09 7.85
N VAL A 289 5.90 3.71 8.86
CA VAL A 289 5.79 5.17 9.00
C VAL A 289 6.72 5.66 10.10
N LEU A 290 7.69 6.50 9.74
CA LEU A 290 8.49 7.23 10.71
C LEU A 290 7.69 8.46 11.17
N LEU A 291 7.02 8.34 12.32
CA LEU A 291 6.12 9.38 12.84
C LEU A 291 6.87 10.59 13.36
N GLU A 292 8.02 10.37 13.99
CA GLU A 292 8.94 11.42 14.44
C GLU A 292 10.38 10.98 14.32
N ASN A 293 11.25 11.93 13.99
CA ASN A 293 12.69 11.74 13.98
C ASN A 293 13.42 13.06 14.20
N LYS A 294 14.02 13.24 15.38
CA LYS A 294 14.86 14.39 15.74
C LYS A 294 16.28 14.27 15.15
N GLY A 295 16.39 13.77 13.92
CA GLY A 295 17.64 13.56 13.19
C GLY A 295 18.49 12.37 13.64
N VAL A 296 17.95 11.45 14.46
CA VAL A 296 18.69 10.28 14.98
C VAL A 296 18.68 9.11 13.99
N LEU A 297 17.59 8.95 13.22
CA LEU A 297 17.46 7.89 12.21
C LEU A 297 17.79 8.40 10.80
N PRO A 298 18.48 7.60 9.96
CA PRO A 298 19.12 6.33 10.31
C PRO A 298 20.33 6.55 11.24
N LEU A 299 20.61 5.57 12.12
CA LEU A 299 21.73 5.61 13.05
C LEU A 299 23.08 5.65 12.34
N ARG A 300 23.87 6.69 12.67
CA ARG A 300 25.23 6.96 12.15
C ARG A 300 26.27 6.82 13.26
N GLU A 301 27.55 6.78 12.89
CA GLU A 301 28.69 6.74 13.83
C GLU A 301 28.57 5.57 14.82
N LEU A 302 28.35 4.36 14.30
CA LEU A 302 28.06 3.17 15.10
C LEU A 302 29.20 2.83 16.08
N GLU A 303 30.43 3.17 15.71
CA GLU A 303 31.62 3.04 16.54
C GLU A 303 31.58 3.89 17.83
N LYS A 304 30.75 4.93 17.86
CA LYS A 304 30.51 5.78 19.05
C LYS A 304 29.26 5.38 19.83
N ARG A 305 28.50 4.40 19.35
CA ARG A 305 27.22 4.02 19.92
C ARG A 305 27.35 2.73 20.73
N SER A 306 26.97 2.81 22.00
CA SER A 306 26.68 1.65 22.83
C SER A 306 25.17 1.41 22.75
N VAL A 307 24.77 0.43 21.95
CA VAL A 307 23.37 0.16 21.62
C VAL A 307 22.80 -0.97 22.47
N VAL A 308 21.65 -0.71 23.07
CA VAL A 308 20.82 -1.72 23.72
C VAL A 308 19.45 -1.75 23.07
N SER A 309 18.86 -2.92 22.97
CA SER A 309 17.48 -3.07 22.55
C SER A 309 16.64 -3.76 23.61
N ILE A 310 15.44 -3.26 23.84
CA ILE A 310 14.44 -3.86 24.71
C ILE A 310 13.24 -4.20 23.83
N HIS A 311 12.81 -5.46 23.80
CA HIS A 311 11.59 -5.84 23.10
C HIS A 311 10.52 -6.25 24.11
N ILE A 312 9.43 -5.48 24.15
CA ILE A 312 8.29 -5.69 25.02
C ILE A 312 7.23 -6.52 24.29
N GLY A 313 6.70 -7.47 25.05
CA GLY A 313 5.84 -8.60 24.70
C GLY A 313 6.43 -9.58 23.72
N THR A 314 7.61 -10.03 24.10
CA THR A 314 8.21 -11.28 23.67
C THR A 314 8.97 -11.90 24.84
N ASP A 315 9.03 -13.23 24.88
CA ASP A 315 9.69 -14.03 25.91
C ASP A 315 11.10 -14.50 25.49
N LYS A 316 11.52 -14.17 24.27
CA LYS A 316 12.78 -14.58 23.67
C LYS A 316 13.27 -13.58 22.64
N GLU A 317 14.53 -13.74 22.24
CA GLU A 317 15.12 -12.90 21.20
C GLU A 317 14.31 -12.95 19.90
N SER A 318 13.80 -11.78 19.51
CA SER A 318 12.94 -11.56 18.36
C SER A 318 13.71 -11.41 17.05
N VAL A 319 12.99 -11.52 15.93
CA VAL A 319 13.56 -11.24 14.59
C VAL A 319 14.04 -9.79 14.48
N PHE A 320 13.34 -8.86 15.14
CA PHE A 320 13.74 -7.47 15.26
C PHE A 320 15.14 -7.34 15.85
N GLN A 321 15.37 -7.94 17.02
CA GLN A 321 16.64 -7.91 17.74
C GLN A 321 17.76 -8.59 16.94
N GLN A 322 17.52 -9.80 16.43
CA GLN A 322 18.48 -10.51 15.57
C GLN A 322 18.88 -9.66 14.36
N THR A 323 17.94 -8.90 13.78
CA THR A 323 18.22 -8.02 12.64
C THR A 323 18.97 -6.77 13.04
N LEU A 324 18.74 -6.20 14.24
CA LEU A 324 19.56 -5.11 14.77
C LEU A 324 21.02 -5.57 14.91
N SER A 325 21.24 -6.78 15.42
CA SER A 325 22.58 -7.37 15.60
C SER A 325 23.34 -7.65 14.30
N LYS A 326 22.67 -7.64 13.14
CA LYS A 326 23.34 -7.70 11.83
C LYS A 326 24.12 -6.42 11.49
N TYR A 327 23.83 -5.30 12.16
CA TYR A 327 24.42 -3.99 11.86
C TYR A 327 25.51 -3.55 12.83
N CYS A 328 25.36 -3.85 14.12
CA CYS A 328 26.38 -3.63 15.14
C CYS A 328 26.14 -4.56 16.33
N SER A 329 27.08 -4.59 17.29
CA SER A 329 26.86 -5.28 18.55
C SER A 329 25.73 -4.59 19.32
N VAL A 330 24.68 -5.34 19.66
CA VAL A 330 23.54 -4.86 20.43
C VAL A 330 23.29 -5.79 21.61
N ASN A 331 23.10 -5.23 22.79
CA ASN A 331 22.66 -6.01 23.95
C ASN A 331 21.13 -6.13 23.93
N HIS A 332 20.61 -7.35 23.95
CA HIS A 332 19.17 -7.61 23.86
C HIS A 332 18.55 -7.91 25.23
N TYR A 333 17.37 -7.34 25.48
CA TYR A 333 16.54 -7.63 26.64
C TYR A 333 15.10 -7.88 26.18
N ASP A 334 14.50 -8.94 26.70
CA ASP A 334 13.15 -9.36 26.37
C ASP A 334 12.24 -9.21 27.58
N ILE A 335 11.02 -8.74 27.38
CA ILE A 335 10.04 -8.57 28.44
C ILE A 335 8.69 -9.08 27.93
N GLU A 336 8.12 -10.10 28.54
CA GLU A 336 6.87 -10.71 28.06
C GLU A 336 5.63 -9.80 28.26
N GLY A 337 5.68 -8.90 29.24
CA GLY A 337 4.58 -7.99 29.55
C GLY A 337 5.06 -6.61 29.98
N VAL A 338 4.19 -5.86 30.67
CA VAL A 338 4.59 -4.57 31.25
C VAL A 338 5.54 -4.85 32.43
N PRO A 339 6.76 -4.28 32.44
CA PRO A 339 7.71 -4.55 33.52
C PRO A 339 7.24 -3.93 34.84
N ASP A 340 7.33 -4.69 35.92
CA ASP A 340 7.11 -4.18 37.28
C ASP A 340 8.28 -3.29 37.75
N VAL A 341 8.11 -2.63 38.90
CA VAL A 341 9.09 -1.68 39.46
C VAL A 341 10.45 -2.34 39.71
N ALA A 342 10.48 -3.60 40.15
CA ALA A 342 11.72 -4.31 40.45
C ALA A 342 12.48 -4.69 39.17
N HIS A 343 11.76 -5.17 38.16
CA HIS A 343 12.29 -5.45 36.82
C HIS A 343 12.82 -4.18 36.16
N VAL A 344 12.09 -3.07 36.25
CA VAL A 344 12.53 -1.75 35.77
C VAL A 344 13.85 -1.35 36.45
N ALA A 345 13.96 -1.48 37.78
CA ALA A 345 15.17 -1.12 38.50
C ALA A 345 16.38 -1.99 38.11
N LYS A 346 16.17 -3.29 37.89
CA LYS A 346 17.22 -4.22 37.41
C LYS A 346 17.64 -3.87 36.00
N LEU A 347 16.68 -3.68 35.08
CA LEU A 347 16.95 -3.33 33.69
C LEU A 347 17.72 -2.02 33.59
N ARG A 348 17.32 -1.00 34.37
CA ARG A 348 18.03 0.28 34.46
C ARG A 348 19.51 0.12 34.84
N LYS A 349 19.82 -0.74 35.81
CA LYS A 349 21.22 -1.02 36.18
C LYS A 349 21.97 -1.71 35.05
N SER A 350 21.34 -2.67 34.37
CA SER A 350 21.94 -3.44 33.28
C SER A 350 22.24 -2.59 32.04
N ILE A 351 21.40 -1.58 31.76
CA ILE A 351 21.57 -0.68 30.61
C ILE A 351 22.33 0.60 30.97
N ALA A 352 22.84 0.73 32.21
CA ALA A 352 23.64 1.86 32.61
C ALA A 352 24.94 1.91 31.77
N GLY A 353 25.20 3.04 31.10
CA GLY A 353 26.35 3.22 30.22
C GLY A 353 26.07 3.01 28.72
N PHE A 354 24.88 2.52 28.36
CA PHE A 354 24.42 2.54 26.98
C PHE A 354 23.91 3.94 26.61
N ASN A 355 24.30 4.44 25.44
CA ASN A 355 23.93 5.78 24.99
C ASN A 355 22.78 5.77 23.96
N THR A 356 22.44 4.60 23.41
CA THR A 356 21.36 4.43 22.44
C THR A 356 20.47 3.27 22.89
N VAL A 357 19.18 3.54 23.14
CA VAL A 357 18.21 2.54 23.57
C VAL A 357 17.10 2.44 22.53
N ILE A 358 16.93 1.26 21.97
CA ILE A 358 15.89 0.94 20.99
C ILE A 358 14.82 0.10 21.69
N VAL A 359 13.58 0.58 21.72
CA VAL A 359 12.47 -0.14 22.36
C VAL A 359 11.49 -0.58 21.29
N GLY A 360 11.35 -1.90 21.09
CA GLY A 360 10.27 -2.49 20.31
C GLY A 360 9.10 -2.83 21.21
N VAL A 361 7.87 -2.50 20.79
CA VAL A 361 6.65 -2.84 21.53
C VAL A 361 5.68 -3.51 20.58
N ASN A 362 5.32 -4.74 20.88
CA ASN A 362 4.25 -5.46 20.19
C ASN A 362 2.88 -4.97 20.68
N GLY A 363 1.87 -4.99 19.82
CA GLY A 363 0.48 -4.68 20.19
C GLY A 363 0.21 -3.23 20.58
N ASP A 364 -1.07 -2.95 20.79
CA ASP A 364 -1.55 -1.64 21.23
C ASP A 364 -1.77 -1.64 22.74
N TRP A 365 -0.71 -1.94 23.51
CA TRP A 365 -0.83 -2.17 24.95
C TRP A 365 -0.86 -0.92 25.80
N PHE A 366 -0.62 0.26 25.22
CA PHE A 366 -0.60 1.54 25.92
C PHE A 366 -2.00 1.98 26.40
N GLU A 367 -2.56 1.31 27.42
CA GLU A 367 -3.71 1.80 28.19
C GLU A 367 -3.24 2.58 29.43
N ASP A 368 -3.84 3.75 29.70
CA ASP A 368 -3.37 4.72 30.70
C ASP A 368 -3.10 4.12 32.09
N ALA A 369 -3.99 3.26 32.59
CA ALA A 369 -3.86 2.69 33.93
C ALA A 369 -2.78 1.59 34.05
N MET A 370 -2.49 0.87 32.96
CA MET A 370 -1.53 -0.25 32.99
C MET A 370 -0.10 0.18 32.63
N ASN A 371 0.10 1.36 32.04
CA ASN A 371 1.40 1.76 31.46
C ASN A 371 2.09 2.94 32.14
N ALA A 372 1.55 3.51 33.22
CA ALA A 372 2.26 4.55 33.97
C ALA A 372 3.69 4.12 34.36
N SER A 373 3.88 2.85 34.72
CA SER A 373 5.19 2.26 34.99
C SER A 373 6.09 2.19 33.75
N LEU A 374 5.54 1.83 32.59
CA LEU A 374 6.26 1.79 31.31
C LEU A 374 6.68 3.20 30.87
N TYR A 375 5.78 4.18 30.94
CA TYR A 375 6.10 5.56 30.60
C TYR A 375 7.13 6.17 31.55
N SER A 376 6.99 5.91 32.85
CA SER A 376 7.99 6.31 33.85
C SER A 376 9.34 5.68 33.54
N PHE A 377 9.38 4.39 33.21
CA PHE A 377 10.60 3.70 32.80
C PHE A 377 11.24 4.34 31.56
N LEU A 378 10.47 4.53 30.48
CA LEU A 378 10.95 5.15 29.25
C LEU A 378 11.42 6.58 29.49
N HIS A 379 10.73 7.35 30.34
CA HIS A 379 11.11 8.71 30.68
C HIS A 379 12.45 8.75 31.42
N GLN A 380 12.65 7.84 32.37
CA GLN A 380 13.92 7.73 33.09
C GLN A 380 15.08 7.38 32.14
N ILE A 381 14.90 6.44 31.21
CA ILE A 381 15.94 6.08 30.23
C ILE A 381 16.35 7.27 29.37
N SER A 382 15.35 8.03 28.93
CA SER A 382 15.53 9.11 27.98
C SER A 382 16.37 10.29 28.50
N SER A 383 16.65 10.32 29.82
CA SER A 383 17.54 11.30 30.44
C SER A 383 19.03 10.98 30.22
N SER A 384 19.38 9.73 29.91
CA SER A 384 20.77 9.27 29.79
C SER A 384 21.13 8.68 28.42
N ALA A 385 20.14 8.40 27.57
CA ALA A 385 20.34 7.76 26.28
C ALA A 385 19.36 8.30 25.23
N GLU A 386 19.74 8.20 23.95
CA GLU A 386 18.84 8.42 22.83
C GLU A 386 17.82 7.29 22.78
N LEU A 387 16.54 7.62 22.97
CA LEU A 387 15.45 6.65 23.00
C LEU A 387 14.72 6.61 21.66
N ILE A 388 14.72 5.45 21.02
CA ILE A 388 14.01 5.16 19.77
C ILE A 388 12.88 4.19 20.08
N LEU A 389 11.65 4.54 19.75
CA LEU A 389 10.48 3.68 19.92
C LEU A 389 10.08 3.07 18.57
N VAL A 390 9.85 1.76 18.55
CA VAL A 390 9.26 1.03 17.43
C VAL A 390 7.97 0.38 17.90
N HIS A 391 6.86 0.71 17.24
CA HIS A 391 5.54 0.18 17.53
C HIS A 391 5.13 -0.86 16.49
N PHE A 392 4.94 -2.10 16.91
CA PHE A 392 4.42 -3.21 16.11
C PHE A 392 2.96 -3.45 16.47
N GLY A 393 2.07 -2.62 15.95
CA GLY A 393 0.62 -2.69 16.20
C GLY A 393 -0.12 -1.61 15.41
N SER A 394 -1.43 -1.46 15.60
CA SER A 394 -2.20 -0.50 14.82
C SER A 394 -1.73 0.96 15.04
N GLY A 395 -1.14 1.25 16.20
CA GLY A 395 -0.71 2.59 16.60
C GLY A 395 -1.84 3.41 17.23
N ASN A 396 -3.04 2.83 17.42
CA ASN A 396 -4.21 3.50 18.03
C ASN A 396 -3.91 4.13 19.39
N ARG A 397 -2.98 3.53 20.13
CA ARG A 397 -2.61 3.94 21.48
C ARG A 397 -1.38 4.85 21.53
N LEU A 398 -0.79 5.20 20.39
CA LEU A 398 0.30 6.17 20.35
C LEU A 398 -0.17 7.58 20.74
N LYS A 399 -1.48 7.86 20.64
CA LYS A 399 -2.11 9.08 21.17
C LYS A 399 -1.97 9.20 22.70
N ASP A 400 -1.85 8.07 23.39
CA ASP A 400 -1.77 7.98 24.84
C ASP A 400 -0.32 8.18 25.33
N LEU A 401 0.64 8.39 24.40
CA LEU A 401 2.01 8.74 24.74
C LEU A 401 2.05 10.14 25.39
N PRO A 402 2.71 10.31 26.56
CA PRO A 402 2.78 11.59 27.22
C PRO A 402 3.37 12.67 26.31
N VAL A 403 2.67 13.81 26.21
CA VAL A 403 3.15 14.99 25.49
C VAL A 403 4.44 15.48 26.15
N GLY A 404 5.49 15.70 25.35
CA GLY A 404 6.80 16.12 25.86
C GLY A 404 7.75 14.96 26.26
N HIS A 405 7.34 13.70 26.08
CA HIS A 405 8.25 12.57 26.27
C HIS A 405 9.40 12.62 25.24
N PRO A 406 10.69 12.54 25.65
CA PRO A 406 11.81 12.88 24.78
C PRO A 406 12.31 11.69 23.94
N PHE A 407 11.38 10.97 23.31
CA PHE A 407 11.73 10.10 22.19
C PHE A 407 12.50 10.92 21.14
N LYS A 408 13.59 10.33 20.64
CA LYS A 408 14.37 10.88 19.53
C LYS A 408 13.81 10.42 18.19
N ALA A 409 13.19 9.23 18.14
CA ALA A 409 12.40 8.79 17.01
C ALA A 409 11.26 7.87 17.45
N ILE A 410 10.18 7.86 16.67
CA ILE A 410 9.03 6.97 16.80
C ILE A 410 8.73 6.37 15.43
N LEU A 411 8.84 5.05 15.31
CA LEU A 411 8.58 4.29 14.10
C LEU A 411 7.34 3.41 14.30
N LEU A 412 6.36 3.50 13.40
CA LEU A 412 5.18 2.64 13.37
C LEU A 412 5.32 1.61 12.25
N SER A 413 5.39 0.33 12.60
CA SER A 413 5.59 -0.77 11.65
C SER A 413 4.35 -1.65 11.43
N TYR A 414 3.24 -1.33 12.07
CA TYR A 414 1.92 -1.96 11.99
C TYR A 414 1.79 -3.42 12.45
N ASP A 415 2.54 -4.34 11.84
CA ASP A 415 2.37 -5.77 12.07
C ASP A 415 3.50 -6.33 12.94
N MET A 416 3.24 -7.43 13.66
CA MET A 416 4.20 -8.07 14.57
C MET A 416 5.01 -9.21 13.93
N ASN A 417 4.80 -9.49 12.64
CA ASN A 417 5.47 -10.59 11.96
C ASN A 417 6.96 -10.30 11.71
N SER A 418 7.68 -11.35 11.32
CA SER A 418 9.11 -11.30 11.05
C SER A 418 9.48 -10.25 10.01
N THR A 419 8.71 -10.12 8.92
CA THR A 419 9.01 -9.14 7.86
C THR A 419 8.92 -7.70 8.39
N ALA A 420 7.86 -7.35 9.10
CA ALA A 420 7.71 -6.03 9.71
C ALA A 420 8.87 -5.72 10.68
N GLN A 421 9.21 -6.69 11.53
CA GLN A 421 10.34 -6.60 12.46
C GLN A 421 11.69 -6.41 11.74
N GLU A 422 11.97 -7.17 10.69
CA GLU A 422 13.17 -7.01 9.88
C GLU A 422 13.25 -5.62 9.25
N ILE A 423 12.15 -5.16 8.61
CA ILE A 423 12.12 -3.86 7.94
C ILE A 423 12.33 -2.73 8.96
N ALA A 424 11.69 -2.79 10.13
CA ALA A 424 11.86 -1.78 11.16
C ALA A 424 13.31 -1.65 11.64
N ALA A 425 13.99 -2.78 11.88
CA ALA A 425 15.42 -2.79 12.24
C ALA A 425 16.29 -2.20 11.12
N GLN A 426 15.99 -2.53 9.86
CA GLN A 426 16.71 -1.97 8.71
C GLN A 426 16.46 -0.48 8.52
N ILE A 427 15.26 0.03 8.82
CA ILE A 427 14.96 1.47 8.80
C ILE A 427 15.80 2.21 9.84
N ILE A 428 15.89 1.68 11.06
CA ILE A 428 16.70 2.28 12.13
C ILE A 428 18.15 2.46 11.70
N PHE A 429 18.71 1.46 11.01
CA PHE A 429 20.10 1.45 10.59
C PHE A 429 20.34 1.97 9.16
N GLY A 430 19.29 2.33 8.43
CA GLY A 430 19.37 2.85 7.06
C GLY A 430 19.63 1.81 5.97
N GLY A 431 19.42 0.53 6.25
CA GLY A 431 19.36 -0.51 5.21
C GLY A 431 18.11 -0.39 4.34
N VAL A 432 17.04 0.19 4.89
CA VAL A 432 15.83 0.61 4.18
C VAL A 432 15.55 2.08 4.51
N GLY A 433 15.11 2.87 3.53
CA GLY A 433 14.67 4.25 3.78
C GLY A 433 13.21 4.27 4.20
N ALA A 434 12.86 5.03 5.24
CA ALA A 434 11.47 5.23 5.65
C ALA A 434 10.71 6.06 4.61
N GLN A 435 9.62 5.51 4.08
CA GLN A 435 8.81 6.16 3.05
C GLN A 435 7.32 6.28 3.41
N GLY A 436 6.86 5.56 4.43
CA GLY A 436 5.45 5.47 4.76
C GLY A 436 4.80 6.80 5.13
N ILE A 437 3.51 6.89 4.82
CA ILE A 437 2.63 8.00 5.20
C ILE A 437 1.51 7.45 6.07
N LEU A 438 1.26 8.10 7.21
CA LEU A 438 0.16 7.75 8.07
C LEU A 438 -1.18 7.92 7.35
N ALA A 439 -1.88 6.80 7.12
CA ALA A 439 -3.12 6.74 6.36
C ALA A 439 -4.39 7.10 7.16
N ARG A 440 -4.25 7.60 8.40
CA ARG A 440 -5.36 8.04 9.27
C ARG A 440 -4.88 9.06 10.30
N ASN A 441 -5.81 9.77 10.94
CA ASN A 441 -5.49 10.54 12.14
C ASN A 441 -5.41 9.59 13.35
N ILE A 442 -4.33 9.66 14.13
CA ILE A 442 -4.24 9.04 15.47
C ILE A 442 -4.64 10.06 16.54
N ASP A 443 -4.04 11.25 16.48
CA ASP A 443 -4.32 12.39 17.35
C ASP A 443 -3.89 13.71 16.69
N LYS A 444 -3.78 14.80 17.46
CA LYS A 444 -3.30 16.09 16.93
C LYS A 444 -1.81 16.07 16.55
N ARG A 445 -1.01 15.24 17.23
CA ARG A 445 0.44 15.11 16.99
C ARG A 445 0.72 14.27 15.75
N PHE A 446 -0.04 13.20 15.55
CA PHE A 446 0.08 12.25 14.44
C PHE A 446 -1.16 12.33 13.55
N ALA A 447 -1.18 13.34 12.69
CA ALA A 447 -2.25 13.56 11.73
C ALA A 447 -2.06 12.71 10.46
N PHE A 448 -3.16 12.50 9.73
CA PHE A 448 -3.17 11.93 8.39
C PHE A 448 -2.19 12.69 7.50
N GLY A 449 -1.40 11.95 6.70
CA GLY A 449 -0.41 12.54 5.81
C GLY A 449 0.97 12.76 6.44
N CYS A 450 1.11 12.62 7.77
CA CYS A 450 2.41 12.69 8.45
C CYS A 450 3.28 11.45 8.15
N GLY A 451 4.60 11.61 8.20
CA GLY A 451 5.56 10.54 7.93
C GLY A 451 6.86 11.12 7.40
N GLU A 452 7.91 11.09 8.21
CA GLU A 452 9.24 11.59 7.85
C GLU A 452 9.93 10.67 6.84
N LEU A 453 10.62 11.28 5.89
CA LEU A 453 11.33 10.56 4.83
C LEU A 453 12.79 10.34 5.25
N THR A 454 13.30 9.12 5.07
CA THR A 454 14.73 8.84 5.12
C THR A 454 15.19 8.11 3.88
N HIS A 455 16.47 8.22 3.56
CA HIS A 455 17.08 7.53 2.42
C HIS A 455 17.92 6.36 2.89
N LYS A 456 17.96 5.30 2.07
CA LYS A 456 18.88 4.18 2.27
C LYS A 456 20.31 4.70 2.31
N SER A 457 21.04 4.34 3.36
CA SER A 457 22.42 4.78 3.61
C SER A 457 23.37 3.63 3.93
N ARG A 458 22.87 2.39 4.01
CA ARG A 458 23.65 1.17 4.26
C ARG A 458 23.10 0.02 3.42
N LEU A 459 23.88 -1.05 3.30
CA LEU A 459 23.36 -2.30 2.75
C LEU A 459 22.15 -2.78 3.56
N GLY A 460 21.05 -3.06 2.89
CA GLY A 460 19.90 -3.75 3.48
C GLY A 460 20.08 -5.27 3.44
N PHE A 461 19.10 -6.01 3.95
CA PHE A 461 19.08 -7.47 3.96
C PHE A 461 17.77 -7.95 3.36
N ALA A 462 17.82 -8.62 2.21
CA ALA A 462 16.60 -8.96 1.47
C ALA A 462 16.56 -10.45 1.11
N PRO A 463 16.15 -11.32 2.07
CA PRO A 463 16.15 -12.77 1.87
C PRO A 463 15.22 -13.23 0.75
N SER A 464 14.17 -12.48 0.41
CA SER A 464 13.23 -12.85 -0.65
C SER A 464 13.85 -12.79 -2.06
N TYR A 465 14.81 -11.90 -2.31
CA TYR A 465 15.61 -11.92 -3.55
C TYR A 465 16.52 -13.16 -3.61
N SER A 466 16.97 -13.66 -2.45
CA SER A 466 17.77 -14.89 -2.39
C SER A 466 16.98 -16.09 -2.86
N VAL A 467 15.68 -16.16 -2.52
CA VAL A 467 14.79 -17.22 -2.97
C VAL A 467 14.61 -17.18 -4.49
N ALA A 468 14.38 -15.98 -5.05
CA ALA A 468 14.28 -15.80 -6.52
C ALA A 468 15.56 -16.15 -7.29
N MET A 469 16.72 -16.17 -6.62
CA MET A 469 18.03 -16.55 -7.18
C MET A 469 18.56 -17.86 -6.59
N SER A 470 17.68 -18.66 -5.98
CA SER A 470 18.02 -19.88 -5.21
C SER A 470 18.92 -20.82 -5.99
N ASP A 471 18.62 -21.07 -7.26
CA ASP A 471 19.40 -22.01 -8.08
C ASP A 471 20.80 -21.49 -8.39
N THR A 472 20.96 -20.18 -8.63
CA THR A 472 22.29 -19.57 -8.81
C THR A 472 23.09 -19.57 -7.52
N LEU A 473 22.45 -19.26 -6.38
CA LEU A 473 23.12 -19.21 -5.08
C LEU A 473 23.52 -20.61 -4.58
N LYS A 474 22.75 -21.66 -4.91
CA LYS A 474 23.13 -23.06 -4.62
C LYS A 474 24.42 -23.49 -5.31
N LEU A 475 24.75 -22.94 -6.48
CA LEU A 475 26.03 -23.23 -7.15
C LEU A 475 27.22 -22.75 -6.30
N ILE A 476 27.06 -21.64 -5.57
CA ILE A 476 28.07 -21.14 -4.63
C ILE A 476 28.29 -22.17 -3.51
N ASP A 477 27.22 -22.67 -2.90
CA ASP A 477 27.31 -23.73 -1.88
C ASP A 477 28.08 -24.94 -2.41
N GLN A 478 27.75 -25.39 -3.63
CA GLN A 478 28.38 -26.58 -4.24
C GLN A 478 29.89 -26.40 -4.41
N GLU A 479 30.33 -25.25 -4.93
CA GLU A 479 31.76 -24.96 -5.11
C GLU A 479 32.48 -24.79 -3.78
N VAL A 480 31.87 -24.13 -2.79
CA VAL A 480 32.45 -23.99 -1.45
C VAL A 480 32.57 -25.35 -0.76
N TYR A 481 31.53 -26.18 -0.78
CA TYR A 481 31.59 -27.53 -0.20
C TYR A 481 32.58 -28.42 -0.95
N LYS A 482 32.74 -28.26 -2.27
CA LYS A 482 33.78 -28.96 -3.03
C LYS A 482 35.18 -28.55 -2.55
N ALA A 483 35.46 -27.24 -2.45
CA ALA A 483 36.74 -26.73 -1.95
C ALA A 483 37.06 -27.22 -0.53
N ILE A 484 36.06 -27.30 0.36
CA ILE A 484 36.22 -27.85 1.71
C ILE A 484 36.50 -29.36 1.67
N ARG A 485 35.77 -30.13 0.86
CA ARG A 485 35.97 -31.59 0.71
C ARG A 485 37.34 -31.93 0.14
N GLU A 486 37.81 -31.16 -0.83
CA GLU A 486 39.14 -31.28 -1.45
C GLU A 486 40.25 -30.69 -0.57
N ARG A 487 39.90 -30.18 0.63
CA ARG A 487 40.81 -29.55 1.59
C ARG A 487 41.55 -28.32 1.06
N ALA A 488 41.05 -27.67 0.02
CA ALA A 488 41.61 -26.40 -0.47
C ALA A 488 41.44 -25.27 0.56
N ILE A 489 40.36 -25.29 1.35
CA ILE A 489 40.10 -24.38 2.47
C ILE A 489 39.45 -25.12 3.66
N PRO A 490 39.67 -24.70 4.92
CA PRO A 490 39.00 -25.29 6.08
C PRO A 490 37.55 -24.79 6.26
N GLY A 491 37.25 -23.59 5.76
CA GLY A 491 35.99 -22.89 5.87
C GLY A 491 36.08 -21.49 5.27
N CYS A 492 34.95 -20.84 5.08
CA CYS A 492 34.87 -19.45 4.61
C CYS A 492 33.50 -18.84 4.95
N GLN A 493 33.40 -17.51 4.85
CA GLN A 493 32.13 -16.81 4.81
C GLN A 493 31.96 -16.19 3.43
N VAL A 494 30.79 -16.39 2.83
CA VAL A 494 30.46 -15.84 1.52
C VAL A 494 29.28 -14.89 1.67
N LEU A 495 29.48 -13.66 1.20
CA LEU A 495 28.47 -12.60 1.17
C LEU A 495 28.26 -12.14 -0.28
N VAL A 496 27.01 -12.11 -0.72
CA VAL A 496 26.61 -11.54 -2.02
C VAL A 496 25.63 -10.40 -1.77
N ALA A 497 25.94 -9.24 -2.33
CA ALA A 497 25.07 -8.08 -2.33
C ALA A 497 24.71 -7.68 -3.77
N LYS A 498 23.44 -7.30 -3.97
CA LYS A 498 22.89 -6.84 -5.25
C LYS A 498 21.93 -5.69 -4.97
N ASP A 499 22.01 -4.63 -5.78
CA ASP A 499 21.14 -3.44 -5.68
C ASP A 499 21.13 -2.80 -4.26
N GLY A 500 22.27 -2.89 -3.57
CA GLY A 500 22.43 -2.38 -2.22
C GLY A 500 21.81 -3.27 -1.13
N ASP A 501 21.40 -4.50 -1.44
CA ASP A 501 20.89 -5.47 -0.47
C ASP A 501 21.76 -6.72 -0.42
N VAL A 502 22.02 -7.20 0.78
CA VAL A 502 22.62 -8.52 1.02
C VAL A 502 21.56 -9.57 0.73
N ILE A 503 21.80 -10.35 -0.32
CA ILE A 503 20.92 -11.44 -0.77
C ILE A 503 21.49 -12.81 -0.39
N TYR A 504 22.74 -12.89 0.05
CA TYR A 504 23.34 -14.13 0.50
C TYR A 504 24.41 -13.82 1.54
N ASN A 505 24.35 -14.48 2.69
CA ASN A 505 25.34 -14.35 3.75
C ASN A 505 25.40 -15.66 4.53
N LYS A 506 26.39 -16.51 4.22
CA LYS A 506 26.52 -17.85 4.81
C LYS A 506 27.96 -18.15 5.16
N ALA A 507 28.14 -18.73 6.34
CA ALA A 507 29.40 -19.29 6.79
C ALA A 507 29.44 -20.80 6.52
N PHE A 508 30.64 -21.30 6.21
CA PHE A 508 30.90 -22.68 5.83
C PHE A 508 32.13 -23.20 6.56
N GLY A 509 32.06 -24.45 7.01
CA GLY A 509 33.20 -25.16 7.57
C GLY A 509 33.67 -24.56 8.89
N TYR A 510 34.99 -24.47 9.06
CA TYR A 510 35.65 -24.11 10.31
C TYR A 510 36.80 -23.15 10.05
N HIS A 511 37.20 -22.41 11.08
CA HIS A 511 38.34 -21.49 11.01
C HIS A 511 39.66 -22.24 10.69
N THR A 512 39.74 -23.52 11.05
CA THR A 512 40.93 -24.37 10.83
C THR A 512 40.52 -25.81 10.49
N TYR A 513 41.41 -26.56 9.86
CA TYR A 513 41.19 -27.99 9.54
C TYR A 513 40.98 -28.88 10.77
N ASN A 514 41.40 -28.41 11.96
CA ASN A 514 41.21 -29.10 13.23
C ASN A 514 39.76 -29.02 13.76
N LYS A 515 38.88 -28.27 13.06
CA LYS A 515 37.43 -28.19 13.33
C LYS A 515 37.05 -27.82 14.77
N LYS A 516 37.86 -26.97 15.41
CA LYS A 516 37.63 -26.52 16.79
C LYS A 516 36.58 -25.40 16.90
N THR A 517 36.47 -24.57 15.87
CA THR A 517 35.60 -23.39 15.86
C THR A 517 34.95 -23.31 14.49
N SER A 518 33.61 -23.44 14.43
CA SER A 518 32.86 -23.28 13.19
C SER A 518 32.94 -21.83 12.74
N CYS A 519 32.98 -21.63 11.42
CA CYS A 519 32.82 -20.31 10.82
C CYS A 519 31.43 -19.74 11.06
#